data_AF-A0A953L2A7-F1
#
_entry.id   AF-A0A953L2A7-F1
#
_cell.length_a   1.000
_cell.length_b   1.000
_cell.length_c   1.000
_cell.angle_alpha   90.00
_cell.angle_beta   90.00
_cell.angle_gamma   90.00
#
_symmetry.space_group_name_H-M   'P 1'
#
loop_
_entity.id
_entity.type
_entity.pdbx_description
1 polymer ?
#
loop_
_entity_poly.entity_id
_entity_poly.type
_entity_poly.pdbx_seq_one_letter_code
_entity_poly.pdbx_strand_id
1 'polypeptide(L)'
;MKIKVMKILKPKFWHLALPKTIQITKTGWGTYFGPMWTWVDENGTIGEVPSLKQISQEMISYWEERINKSKNPIIKARYAGLVWEFKNKITGTAPSFEICIIYINSLIDISNGDYHKRPIYTIQKLKRALELAIAINNDNLIQETKKAILDFERRHSKDEKPGSWGYSFDLLISNKLVTLSEDEEEEIISNLEAKLERLSTKASEKQKIDPWAAEAAARRLGVYYRKQNKSDEVKRVILNVGEAYNSIIGEASALQVSGWLQHVYSFYSRFGLKEEADEVLLRIRELGPKVASELKPISHSFELPKDKMNEYISEMTTGDLENYTLQDCHPIYTNKTKCKGTNFRLVEKCTFDIFI
;
A
#
# COMPACT_ATOMS: atom_id res chain seq x y z
N MET A 1 -19.49 13.14 18.98
CA MET A 1 -20.39 12.11 18.39
C MET A 1 -20.28 10.84 19.24
N LYS A 2 -21.39 10.38 19.84
CA LYS A 2 -21.39 9.38 20.93
C LYS A 2 -20.98 7.97 20.44
N ILE A 3 -19.82 7.49 20.88
CA ILE A 3 -19.41 6.07 20.87
C ILE A 3 -20.25 5.32 21.92
N LYS A 4 -21.57 5.19 21.69
CA LYS A 4 -22.49 4.44 22.57
C LYS A 4 -23.05 3.17 21.93
N VAL A 5 -22.71 2.89 20.67
CA VAL A 5 -23.33 1.81 19.88
C VAL A 5 -22.55 0.48 19.89
N MET A 6 -21.27 0.44 20.30
CA MET A 6 -20.52 -0.82 20.39
C MET A 6 -20.57 -1.48 21.78
N LYS A 7 -21.68 -1.34 22.51
CA LYS A 7 -21.94 -2.17 23.68
C LYS A 7 -22.22 -3.61 23.20
N ILE A 8 -21.21 -4.46 23.39
CA ILE A 8 -21.24 -5.93 23.37
C ILE A 8 -21.85 -6.49 22.08
N LEU A 9 -21.03 -6.61 21.03
CA LEU A 9 -21.33 -7.55 19.95
C LEU A 9 -21.53 -8.93 20.56
N LYS A 10 -22.62 -9.63 20.21
CA LYS A 10 -22.80 -11.04 20.62
C LYS A 10 -21.60 -11.86 20.13
N PRO A 11 -21.10 -12.86 20.87
CA PRO A 11 -19.93 -13.70 20.48
C PRO A 11 -19.93 -14.12 19.01
N LYS A 12 -21.10 -14.45 18.47
CA LYS A 12 -21.29 -14.85 17.06
C LYS A 12 -20.93 -13.78 16.02
N PHE A 13 -20.90 -12.49 16.34
CA PHE A 13 -20.59 -11.40 15.40
C PHE A 13 -19.16 -10.86 15.52
N TRP A 14 -18.41 -11.29 16.55
CA TRP A 14 -17.04 -10.84 16.79
C TRP A 14 -16.09 -11.15 15.64
N HIS A 15 -16.31 -12.28 14.97
CA HIS A 15 -15.56 -12.62 13.77
C HIS A 15 -15.76 -11.61 12.63
N LEU A 16 -16.68 -10.66 12.66
CA LEU A 16 -16.79 -9.59 11.64
C LEU A 16 -16.07 -8.31 12.06
N ALA A 17 -15.81 -8.13 13.36
CA ALA A 17 -15.27 -6.91 13.92
C ALA A 17 -13.74 -6.84 13.99
N LEU A 18 -13.04 -7.91 13.59
CA LEU A 18 -11.58 -8.05 13.70
C LEU A 18 -10.91 -8.02 12.32
N PRO A 19 -10.71 -6.86 11.68
CA PRO A 19 -10.12 -6.81 10.34
C PRO A 19 -8.73 -7.44 10.29
N LYS A 20 -8.35 -7.88 9.10
CA LYS A 20 -6.96 -8.26 8.80
C LYS A 20 -6.07 -7.03 8.93
N THR A 21 -4.93 -7.16 9.59
CA THR A 21 -4.02 -6.04 9.80
C THR A 21 -2.91 -6.07 8.76
N ILE A 22 -2.73 -4.98 8.03
CA ILE A 22 -1.65 -4.84 7.02
C ILE A 22 -0.29 -4.55 7.71
N GLN A 23 -0.32 -4.05 8.95
CA GLN A 23 0.88 -3.71 9.74
C GLN A 23 0.72 -4.27 11.17
N ILE A 24 1.14 -5.52 11.38
CA ILE A 24 1.05 -6.28 12.64
C ILE A 24 1.66 -5.50 13.83
N THR A 25 2.63 -4.64 13.56
CA THR A 25 3.35 -3.85 14.58
C THR A 25 2.62 -2.59 15.05
N LYS A 26 1.62 -2.09 14.31
CA LYS A 26 0.94 -0.82 14.66
C LYS A 26 -0.30 -0.98 15.53
N THR A 27 -0.89 -2.17 15.60
CA THR A 27 -2.09 -2.41 16.41
C THR A 27 -1.79 -2.75 17.87
N GLY A 28 -0.51 -2.92 18.23
CA GLY A 28 -0.11 -3.35 19.58
C GLY A 28 -0.41 -4.82 19.92
N TRP A 29 -1.22 -5.52 19.12
CA TRP A 29 -1.62 -6.91 19.42
C TRP A 29 -0.58 -7.95 19.00
N GLY A 30 0.24 -7.64 17.99
CA GLY A 30 1.19 -8.58 17.43
C GLY A 30 0.52 -9.80 16.78
N THR A 31 -0.67 -9.62 16.19
CA THR A 31 -1.48 -10.66 15.54
C THR A 31 -1.87 -10.28 14.11
N TYR A 32 -2.22 -11.26 13.29
CA TYR A 32 -2.70 -11.05 11.91
C TYR A 32 -4.08 -10.35 11.86
N PHE A 33 -4.89 -10.54 12.90
CA PHE A 33 -6.14 -9.80 13.09
C PHE A 33 -5.95 -8.71 14.14
N GLY A 34 -6.65 -7.60 13.99
CA GLY A 34 -6.51 -6.46 14.87
C GLY A 34 -7.83 -5.77 15.19
N PRO A 35 -7.77 -4.69 15.98
CA PRO A 35 -8.91 -3.85 16.24
C PRO A 35 -9.37 -3.16 14.95
N MET A 36 -10.64 -2.78 14.91
CA MET A 36 -11.21 -2.04 13.80
C MET A 36 -10.75 -0.58 13.80
N TRP A 37 -10.57 0.00 14.99
CA TRP A 37 -10.14 1.37 15.19
C TRP A 37 -9.09 1.43 16.30
N THR A 38 -8.07 2.26 16.09
CA THR A 38 -7.08 2.65 17.09
C THR A 38 -6.98 4.16 17.11
N TRP A 39 -6.83 4.75 18.28
CA TRP A 39 -6.55 6.18 18.46
C TRP A 39 -5.53 6.38 19.57
N VAL A 40 -4.91 7.55 19.61
CA VAL A 40 -4.01 7.95 20.71
C VAL A 40 -4.75 9.00 21.52
N ASP A 41 -4.84 8.82 22.83
CA ASP A 41 -5.43 9.82 23.72
C ASP A 41 -4.43 10.95 24.07
N GLU A 42 -4.90 11.95 24.81
CA GLU A 42 -4.11 13.12 25.22
C GLU A 42 -2.86 12.75 26.04
N ASN A 43 -2.86 11.58 26.67
CA ASN A 43 -1.74 11.07 27.46
C ASN A 43 -0.77 10.19 26.64
N GLY A 44 -0.97 10.09 25.32
CA GLY A 44 -0.17 9.22 24.45
C GLY A 44 -0.54 7.73 24.53
N THR A 45 -1.62 7.37 25.23
CA THR A 45 -2.07 5.97 25.36
C THR A 45 -2.90 5.56 24.14
N ILE A 46 -2.64 4.36 23.62
CA ILE A 46 -3.39 3.83 22.49
C ILE A 46 -4.72 3.24 22.98
N GLY A 47 -5.83 3.84 22.56
CA GLY A 47 -7.17 3.27 22.64
C GLY A 47 -7.50 2.40 21.43
N GLU A 48 -8.30 1.35 21.64
CA GLU A 48 -8.63 0.36 20.61
C GLU A 48 -10.09 -0.12 20.69
N VAL A 49 -10.73 -0.35 19.53
CA VAL A 49 -12.05 -0.98 19.45
C VAL A 49 -12.13 -1.95 18.26
N PRO A 50 -12.60 -3.19 18.47
CA PRO A 50 -12.79 -3.80 19.79
C PRO A 50 -11.46 -4.01 20.52
N SER A 51 -11.49 -4.17 21.85
CA SER A 51 -10.28 -4.46 22.62
C SER A 51 -9.96 -5.96 22.65
N LEU A 52 -8.67 -6.31 22.67
CA LEU A 52 -8.21 -7.70 22.80
C LEU A 52 -8.78 -8.38 24.06
N LYS A 53 -8.93 -7.60 25.14
CA LYS A 53 -9.49 -8.06 26.43
C LYS A 53 -10.95 -8.51 26.34
N GLN A 54 -11.64 -8.20 25.24
CA GLN A 54 -13.04 -8.59 25.02
C GLN A 54 -13.16 -9.96 24.34
N ILE A 55 -12.06 -10.55 23.87
CA ILE A 55 -12.05 -11.92 23.35
C ILE A 55 -11.99 -12.88 24.54
N SER A 56 -13.01 -13.73 24.70
CA SER A 56 -13.14 -14.67 25.80
C SER A 56 -12.90 -16.12 25.39
N GLN A 57 -12.71 -17.01 26.36
CA GLN A 57 -12.55 -18.44 26.11
C GLN A 57 -13.80 -19.05 25.44
N GLU A 58 -14.99 -18.59 25.79
CA GLU A 58 -16.24 -19.03 25.15
C GLU A 58 -16.28 -18.66 23.66
N MET A 59 -15.67 -17.52 23.26
CA MET A 59 -15.53 -17.17 21.85
C MET A 59 -14.58 -18.10 21.11
N ILE A 60 -13.46 -18.48 21.74
CA ILE A 60 -12.51 -19.46 21.17
C ILE A 60 -13.22 -20.80 20.93
N SER A 61 -13.90 -21.34 21.94
CA SER A 61 -14.64 -22.60 21.82
C SER A 61 -15.74 -22.52 20.76
N TYR A 62 -16.46 -21.40 20.68
CA TYR A 62 -17.44 -21.17 19.61
C TYR A 62 -16.79 -21.20 18.24
N TRP A 63 -15.64 -20.54 18.04
CA TRP A 63 -14.95 -20.54 16.75
C TRP A 63 -14.46 -21.94 16.37
N GLU A 64 -13.92 -22.71 17.31
CA GLU A 64 -13.51 -24.10 17.09
C GLU A 64 -14.67 -24.97 16.62
N GLU A 65 -15.83 -24.87 17.27
CA GLU A 65 -17.04 -25.59 16.85
C GLU A 65 -17.48 -25.18 15.42
N ARG A 66 -17.40 -23.87 15.12
CA ARG A 66 -17.82 -23.32 13.83
C ARG A 66 -16.90 -23.71 12.68
N ILE A 67 -15.61 -23.98 12.92
CA ILE A 67 -14.69 -24.48 11.88
C ILE A 67 -15.24 -25.77 11.29
N ASN A 68 -15.64 -26.72 12.15
CA ASN A 68 -16.12 -28.04 11.74
C ASN A 68 -17.52 -28.01 11.10
N LYS A 69 -18.37 -27.06 11.52
CA LYS A 69 -19.74 -26.92 10.98
C LYS A 69 -19.81 -26.11 9.68
N SER A 70 -18.78 -25.36 9.33
CA SER A 70 -18.81 -24.43 8.19
C SER A 70 -18.38 -25.10 6.89
N LYS A 71 -19.23 -25.03 5.86
CA LYS A 71 -18.90 -25.51 4.50
C LYS A 71 -18.23 -24.45 3.62
N ASN A 72 -18.57 -23.17 3.83
CA ASN A 72 -18.03 -22.06 3.03
C ASN A 72 -16.54 -21.80 3.38
N PRO A 73 -15.61 -21.85 2.40
CA PRO A 73 -14.18 -21.65 2.64
C PRO A 73 -13.82 -20.31 3.29
N ILE A 74 -14.52 -19.21 2.94
CA ILE A 74 -14.28 -17.88 3.54
C ILE A 74 -14.56 -17.92 5.04
N ILE A 75 -15.69 -18.51 5.43
CA ILE A 75 -16.12 -18.59 6.83
C ILE A 75 -15.22 -19.54 7.61
N LYS A 76 -14.85 -20.69 7.02
CA LYS A 76 -13.93 -21.64 7.62
C LYS A 76 -12.55 -21.02 7.85
N ALA A 77 -11.97 -20.38 6.83
CA ALA A 77 -10.71 -19.65 6.95
C ALA A 77 -10.77 -18.56 8.02
N ARG A 78 -11.92 -17.88 8.15
CA ARG A 78 -12.10 -16.82 9.15
C ARG A 78 -12.03 -17.37 10.57
N TYR A 79 -12.80 -18.42 10.88
CA TYR A 79 -12.77 -19.00 12.23
C TYR A 79 -11.44 -19.69 12.53
N ALA A 80 -10.88 -20.45 11.58
CA ALA A 80 -9.60 -21.12 11.76
C ALA A 80 -8.47 -20.12 12.03
N GLY A 81 -8.42 -19.02 11.27
CA GLY A 81 -7.48 -17.94 11.53
C GLY A 81 -7.66 -17.29 12.91
N LEU A 82 -8.89 -17.02 13.34
CA LEU A 82 -9.13 -16.42 14.66
C LEU A 82 -8.67 -17.34 15.80
N VAL A 83 -8.94 -18.64 15.69
CA VAL A 83 -8.48 -19.61 16.69
C VAL A 83 -6.95 -19.71 16.67
N TRP A 84 -6.33 -19.75 15.48
CA TRP A 84 -4.87 -19.80 15.33
C TRP A 84 -4.17 -18.61 15.99
N GLU A 85 -4.71 -17.40 15.83
CA GLU A 85 -4.10 -16.18 16.37
C GLU A 85 -4.36 -15.97 17.86
N PHE A 86 -5.57 -16.28 18.35
CA PHE A 86 -6.01 -15.85 19.67
C PHE A 86 -6.02 -16.96 20.73
N LYS A 87 -6.11 -18.24 20.37
CA LYS A 87 -6.27 -19.32 21.37
C LYS A 87 -5.16 -19.29 22.41
N ASN A 88 -3.89 -19.30 22.00
CA ASN A 88 -2.77 -19.25 22.94
C ASN A 88 -2.77 -17.98 23.82
N LYS A 89 -3.11 -16.83 23.24
CA LYS A 89 -3.14 -15.55 23.96
C LYS A 89 -4.26 -15.49 25.01
N ILE A 90 -5.37 -16.17 24.79
CA ILE A 90 -6.56 -16.11 25.65
C ILE A 90 -6.60 -17.26 26.66
N THR A 91 -6.23 -18.48 26.26
CA THR A 91 -6.34 -19.68 27.09
C THR A 91 -5.00 -20.21 27.60
N GLY A 92 -3.87 -19.64 27.16
CA GLY A 92 -2.52 -20.15 27.47
C GLY A 92 -2.19 -21.50 26.82
N THR A 93 -3.06 -22.00 25.94
CA THR A 93 -2.88 -23.27 25.25
C THR A 93 -2.74 -23.04 23.75
N ALA A 94 -1.75 -23.68 23.12
CA ALA A 94 -1.55 -23.54 21.68
C ALA A 94 -2.73 -24.12 20.88
N PRO A 95 -3.11 -23.52 19.75
CA PRO A 95 -4.00 -24.16 18.78
C PRO A 95 -3.35 -25.43 18.21
N SER A 96 -4.15 -26.42 17.84
CA SER A 96 -3.65 -27.64 17.22
C SER A 96 -3.12 -27.35 15.82
N PHE A 97 -2.15 -28.15 15.36
CA PHE A 97 -1.66 -28.08 13.98
C PHE A 97 -2.78 -28.33 12.96
N GLU A 98 -3.76 -29.17 13.29
CA GLU A 98 -4.93 -29.42 12.46
C GLU A 98 -5.71 -28.14 12.14
N ILE A 99 -5.86 -27.22 13.11
CA ILE A 99 -6.50 -25.91 12.87
C ILE A 99 -5.70 -25.09 11.85
N CYS A 100 -4.36 -25.12 11.93
CA CYS A 100 -3.50 -24.45 10.95
C CYS A 100 -3.64 -25.06 9.55
N ILE A 101 -3.67 -26.39 9.46
CA ILE A 101 -3.86 -27.11 8.19
C ILE A 101 -5.21 -26.75 7.57
N ILE A 102 -6.29 -26.78 8.37
CA ILE A 102 -7.62 -26.35 7.93
C ILE A 102 -7.61 -24.90 7.47
N TYR A 103 -6.88 -24.02 8.17
CA TYR A 103 -6.77 -22.63 7.79
C TYR A 103 -6.11 -22.46 6.43
N ILE A 104 -4.93 -23.08 6.23
CA ILE A 104 -4.17 -23.05 4.97
C ILE A 104 -5.03 -23.59 3.82
N ASN A 105 -5.62 -24.78 3.98
CA ASN A 105 -6.46 -25.39 2.95
C ASN A 105 -7.67 -24.51 2.60
N SER A 106 -8.31 -23.89 3.60
CA SER A 106 -9.42 -22.98 3.35
C SER A 106 -8.98 -21.72 2.57
N LEU A 107 -7.74 -21.24 2.77
CA LEU A 107 -7.20 -20.12 2.00
C LEU A 107 -6.89 -20.51 0.55
N ILE A 108 -6.42 -21.74 0.32
CA ILE A 108 -6.24 -22.33 -1.01
C ILE A 108 -7.60 -22.52 -1.70
N ASP A 109 -8.60 -23.07 -1.02
CA ASP A 109 -9.96 -23.24 -1.55
C ASP A 109 -10.61 -21.92 -1.97
N ILE A 110 -10.36 -20.84 -1.22
CA ILE A 110 -10.81 -19.48 -1.59
C ILE A 110 -10.20 -19.05 -2.94
N SER A 111 -8.94 -19.41 -3.18
CA SER A 111 -8.24 -19.13 -4.44
C SER A 111 -8.78 -19.97 -5.60
N ASN A 112 -8.96 -21.27 -5.36
CA ASN A 112 -9.44 -22.20 -6.38
C ASN A 112 -10.89 -21.91 -6.79
N GLY A 113 -11.72 -21.44 -5.87
CA GLY A 113 -13.13 -21.11 -6.15
C GLY A 113 -13.42 -19.65 -6.50
N ASP A 114 -12.42 -18.79 -6.69
CA ASP A 114 -12.59 -17.37 -7.06
C ASP A 114 -13.60 -16.58 -6.22
N TYR A 115 -13.59 -16.81 -4.91
CA TYR A 115 -14.59 -16.23 -4.00
C TYR A 115 -14.52 -14.70 -3.84
N HIS A 116 -13.48 -14.03 -4.34
CA HIS A 116 -13.31 -12.58 -4.24
C HIS A 116 -13.40 -11.88 -5.59
N LYS A 117 -14.22 -10.82 -5.65
CA LYS A 117 -14.34 -9.96 -6.83
C LYS A 117 -13.03 -9.28 -7.24
N ARG A 118 -12.14 -8.97 -6.29
CA ARG A 118 -10.85 -8.33 -6.57
C ARG A 118 -9.71 -9.29 -6.23
N PRO A 119 -8.81 -9.62 -7.18
CA PRO A 119 -7.74 -10.60 -6.99
C PRO A 119 -6.81 -10.30 -5.81
N ILE A 120 -6.57 -9.02 -5.51
CA ILE A 120 -5.68 -8.58 -4.42
C ILE A 120 -6.05 -9.21 -3.06
N TYR A 121 -7.33 -9.45 -2.79
CA TYR A 121 -7.77 -10.06 -1.53
C TYR A 121 -7.44 -11.55 -1.45
N THR A 122 -7.35 -12.24 -2.60
CA THR A 122 -6.94 -13.63 -2.69
C THR A 122 -5.41 -13.75 -2.65
N ILE A 123 -4.69 -12.85 -3.31
CA ILE A 123 -3.21 -12.78 -3.24
C ILE A 123 -2.75 -12.67 -1.79
N GLN A 124 -3.35 -11.79 -0.99
CA GLN A 124 -3.04 -11.67 0.45
C GLN A 124 -3.35 -12.94 1.25
N LYS A 125 -4.31 -13.77 0.80
CA LYS A 125 -4.65 -15.04 1.45
C LYS A 125 -3.65 -16.13 1.09
N LEU A 126 -3.24 -16.21 -0.17
CA LEU A 126 -2.20 -17.12 -0.62
C LEU A 126 -0.85 -16.80 0.04
N LYS A 127 -0.50 -15.52 0.16
CA LYS A 127 0.67 -15.10 0.95
C LYS A 127 0.59 -15.62 2.40
N ARG A 128 -0.57 -15.45 3.06
CA ARG A 128 -0.76 -15.94 4.44
C ARG A 128 -0.70 -17.46 4.52
N ALA A 129 -1.26 -18.17 3.55
CA ALA A 129 -1.19 -19.63 3.47
C ALA A 129 0.26 -20.11 3.38
N LEU A 130 1.08 -19.45 2.55
CA LEU A 130 2.49 -19.80 2.35
C LEU A 130 3.31 -19.53 3.63
N GLU A 131 3.13 -18.36 4.25
CA GLU A 131 3.77 -18.02 5.53
C GLU A 131 3.49 -19.07 6.61
N LEU A 132 2.24 -19.53 6.71
CA LEU A 132 1.83 -20.53 7.70
C LEU A 132 2.37 -21.91 7.36
N ALA A 133 2.30 -22.33 6.09
CA ALA A 133 2.83 -23.62 5.64
C ALA A 133 4.34 -23.75 5.91
N ILE A 134 5.10 -22.67 5.67
CA ILE A 134 6.53 -22.57 6.02
C ILE A 134 6.72 -22.61 7.54
N ALA A 135 5.95 -21.83 8.30
CA ALA A 135 6.08 -21.77 9.76
C ALA A 135 5.84 -23.12 10.46
N ILE A 136 4.97 -23.97 9.93
CA ILE A 136 4.74 -25.33 10.44
C ILE A 136 5.62 -26.39 9.77
N ASN A 137 6.53 -25.98 8.87
CA ASN A 137 7.44 -26.83 8.12
C ASN A 137 6.75 -28.03 7.45
N ASN A 138 5.63 -27.77 6.76
CA ASN A 138 4.84 -28.80 6.09
C ASN A 138 5.03 -28.70 4.56
N ASP A 139 5.90 -29.54 4.02
CA ASP A 139 6.28 -29.52 2.60
C ASP A 139 5.09 -29.73 1.66
N ASN A 140 4.18 -30.65 1.99
CA ASN A 140 2.99 -30.90 1.16
C ASN A 140 2.14 -29.62 1.04
N LEU A 141 1.90 -28.91 2.13
CA LEU A 141 1.15 -27.66 2.12
C LEU A 141 1.90 -26.52 1.44
N ILE A 142 3.23 -26.51 1.52
CA ILE A 142 4.06 -25.56 0.76
C ILE A 142 3.88 -25.81 -0.74
N GLN A 143 3.93 -27.07 -1.19
CA GLN A 143 3.73 -27.43 -2.59
C GLN A 143 2.32 -27.11 -3.08
N GLU A 144 1.28 -27.44 -2.30
CA GLU A 144 -0.12 -27.12 -2.64
C GLU A 144 -0.35 -25.61 -2.71
N THR A 145 0.22 -24.84 -1.78
CA THR A 145 0.11 -23.38 -1.79
C THR A 145 0.85 -22.77 -2.97
N LYS A 146 2.05 -23.27 -3.29
CA LYS A 146 2.83 -22.84 -4.46
C LYS A 146 2.04 -23.05 -5.75
N LYS A 147 1.49 -24.25 -5.94
CA LYS A 147 0.62 -24.56 -7.09
C LYS A 147 -0.57 -23.60 -7.15
N ALA A 148 -1.25 -23.37 -6.03
CA ALA A 148 -2.38 -22.45 -5.97
C ALA A 148 -1.99 -20.98 -6.30
N ILE A 149 -0.77 -20.56 -5.97
CA ILE A 149 -0.23 -19.24 -6.35
C ILE A 149 -0.05 -19.15 -7.87
N LEU A 150 0.62 -20.13 -8.47
CA LEU A 150 0.85 -20.16 -9.92
C LEU A 150 -0.46 -20.22 -10.70
N ASP A 151 -1.36 -21.13 -10.31
CA ASP A 151 -2.67 -21.31 -10.96
C ASP A 151 -3.58 -20.08 -10.81
N PHE A 152 -3.52 -19.37 -9.68
CA PHE A 152 -4.25 -18.12 -9.50
C PHE A 152 -3.69 -17.01 -10.40
N GLU A 153 -2.37 -16.93 -10.56
CA GLU A 153 -1.75 -15.92 -11.42
C GLU A 153 -2.07 -16.15 -12.88
N ARG A 154 -1.96 -17.39 -13.36
CA ARG A 154 -2.34 -17.76 -14.73
C ARG A 154 -3.77 -17.33 -15.08
N ARG A 155 -4.72 -17.48 -14.15
CA ARG A 155 -6.15 -17.15 -14.38
C ARG A 155 -6.46 -15.65 -14.31
N HIS A 156 -5.72 -14.88 -13.50
CA HIS A 156 -6.06 -13.47 -13.18
C HIS A 156 -5.05 -12.44 -13.69
N SER A 157 -3.94 -12.88 -14.28
CA SER A 157 -2.91 -12.03 -14.86
C SER A 157 -3.47 -11.19 -16.01
N LYS A 158 -3.49 -9.86 -15.81
CA LYS A 158 -3.87 -8.88 -16.85
C LYS A 158 -2.74 -7.87 -17.01
N ASP A 159 -2.23 -7.73 -18.23
CA ASP A 159 -1.04 -6.93 -18.53
C ASP A 159 -1.23 -5.47 -18.07
N GLU A 160 -2.41 -4.88 -18.28
CA GLU A 160 -2.75 -3.49 -17.89
C GLU A 160 -2.91 -3.30 -16.37
N LYS A 161 -2.78 -4.38 -15.58
CA LYS A 161 -2.93 -4.35 -14.12
C LYS A 161 -1.71 -4.99 -13.48
N PRO A 162 -0.59 -4.27 -13.33
CA PRO A 162 0.61 -4.76 -12.67
C PRO A 162 0.38 -5.32 -11.26
N GLY A 163 -0.66 -4.87 -10.55
CA GLY A 163 -1.05 -5.42 -9.25
C GLY A 163 -1.76 -6.79 -9.30
N SER A 164 -1.98 -7.36 -10.48
CA SER A 164 -2.63 -8.67 -10.69
C SER A 164 -1.69 -9.80 -11.08
N TRP A 165 -0.39 -9.51 -11.22
CA TRP A 165 0.65 -10.46 -11.61
C TRP A 165 1.99 -10.09 -10.95
N GLY A 166 3.00 -10.94 -11.11
CA GLY A 166 4.35 -10.78 -10.56
C GLY A 166 4.47 -11.16 -9.08
N TYR A 167 3.38 -11.54 -8.43
CA TYR A 167 3.43 -11.97 -7.02
C TYR A 167 3.94 -13.39 -6.86
N SER A 168 3.83 -14.26 -7.87
CA SER A 168 4.54 -15.56 -7.89
C SER A 168 6.05 -15.36 -7.74
N PHE A 169 6.64 -14.42 -8.49
CA PHE A 169 8.04 -14.03 -8.32
C PHE A 169 8.33 -13.51 -6.90
N ASP A 170 7.50 -12.61 -6.40
CA ASP A 170 7.72 -11.97 -5.10
C ASP A 170 7.59 -12.97 -3.93
N LEU A 171 6.69 -13.95 -4.04
CA LEU A 171 6.39 -14.91 -2.99
C LEU A 171 7.25 -16.18 -3.06
N LEU A 172 7.65 -16.60 -4.25
CA LEU A 172 8.31 -17.89 -4.50
C LEU A 172 9.80 -17.69 -4.82
N ILE A 173 10.15 -17.03 -5.93
CA ILE A 173 11.55 -16.83 -6.36
C ILE A 173 12.36 -16.02 -5.34
N SER A 174 11.73 -15.00 -4.76
CA SER A 174 12.41 -14.15 -3.78
C SER A 174 12.51 -14.78 -2.38
N ASN A 175 11.93 -15.97 -2.18
CA ASN A 175 11.83 -16.63 -0.88
C ASN A 175 12.70 -17.89 -0.81
N LYS A 176 13.80 -17.80 -0.05
CA LYS A 176 14.76 -18.91 0.12
C LYS A 176 14.21 -20.14 0.86
N LEU A 177 13.06 -20.00 1.52
CA LEU A 177 12.41 -21.09 2.27
C LEU A 177 11.48 -21.92 1.38
N VAL A 178 11.35 -21.57 0.10
CA VAL A 178 10.52 -22.30 -0.86
C VAL A 178 11.42 -22.88 -1.95
N THR A 179 11.39 -24.19 -2.11
CA THR A 179 12.10 -24.87 -3.20
C THR A 179 11.22 -24.87 -4.46
N LEU A 180 11.79 -24.37 -5.56
CA LEU A 180 11.21 -24.40 -6.89
C LEU A 180 11.90 -25.46 -7.75
N SER A 181 11.16 -26.14 -8.62
CA SER A 181 11.78 -26.88 -9.71
C SER A 181 12.28 -25.92 -10.79
N GLU A 182 13.18 -26.40 -11.64
CA GLU A 182 13.68 -25.64 -12.79
C GLU A 182 12.51 -25.20 -13.70
N ASP A 183 11.56 -26.09 -13.98
CA ASP A 183 10.37 -25.79 -14.78
C ASP A 183 9.49 -24.67 -14.17
N GLU A 184 9.30 -24.66 -12.84
CA GLU A 184 8.50 -23.64 -12.16
C GLU A 184 9.21 -22.28 -12.17
N GLU A 185 10.53 -22.28 -11.99
CA GLU A 185 11.35 -21.07 -12.08
C GLU A 185 11.33 -20.52 -13.51
N GLU A 186 11.56 -21.38 -14.50
CA GLU A 186 11.51 -21.01 -15.92
C GLU A 186 10.14 -20.46 -16.31
N GLU A 187 9.05 -21.07 -15.83
CA GLU A 187 7.71 -20.58 -16.10
C GLU A 187 7.49 -19.14 -15.56
N ILE A 188 7.90 -18.86 -14.32
CA ILE A 188 7.73 -17.52 -13.73
C ILE A 188 8.55 -16.49 -14.53
N ILE A 189 9.78 -16.83 -14.87
CA ILE A 189 10.70 -15.91 -15.54
C ILE A 189 10.31 -15.69 -17.00
N SER A 190 9.95 -16.74 -17.74
CA SER A 190 9.47 -16.63 -19.13
C SER A 190 8.18 -15.81 -19.23
N ASN A 191 7.25 -15.96 -18.27
CA ASN A 191 6.05 -15.13 -18.19
C ASN A 191 6.38 -13.64 -17.97
N LEU A 192 7.38 -13.32 -17.13
CA LEU A 192 7.84 -11.96 -16.91
C LEU A 192 8.55 -11.37 -18.14
N GLU A 193 9.40 -12.14 -18.82
CA GLU A 193 10.06 -11.74 -20.07
C GLU A 193 9.03 -11.44 -21.16
N ALA A 194 8.07 -12.36 -21.38
CA ALA A 194 7.01 -12.17 -22.36
C ALA A 194 6.15 -10.94 -22.05
N LYS A 195 5.91 -10.65 -20.76
CA LYS A 195 5.23 -9.41 -20.34
C LYS A 195 6.06 -8.18 -20.64
N LEU A 196 7.34 -8.19 -20.30
CA LEU A 196 8.25 -7.07 -20.58
C LEU A 196 8.24 -6.76 -22.07
N GLU A 197 8.40 -7.76 -22.93
CA GLU A 197 8.36 -7.62 -24.38
C GLU A 197 7.04 -6.97 -24.84
N ARG A 198 5.90 -7.55 -24.44
CA ARG A 198 4.58 -7.02 -24.82
C ARG A 198 4.28 -5.61 -24.30
N LEU A 199 4.87 -5.22 -23.17
CA LEU A 199 4.56 -3.93 -22.53
C LEU A 199 5.55 -2.83 -22.93
N SER A 200 6.73 -3.19 -23.43
CA SER A 200 7.78 -2.24 -23.85
C SER A 200 7.81 -2.00 -25.36
N THR A 201 7.33 -2.93 -26.19
CA THR A 201 7.39 -2.84 -27.65
C THR A 201 6.00 -2.75 -28.30
N LYS A 202 5.90 -1.99 -29.40
CA LYS A 202 4.70 -2.02 -30.26
C LYS A 202 4.87 -3.14 -31.30
N ALA A 203 4.33 -4.32 -31.03
CA ALA A 203 4.25 -5.38 -32.05
C ALA A 203 3.05 -5.20 -33.00
N SER A 204 2.07 -4.35 -32.64
CA SER A 204 0.93 -4.00 -33.51
C SER A 204 0.36 -2.62 -33.20
N GLU A 205 -0.40 -2.03 -34.13
CA GLU A 205 -1.06 -0.73 -33.95
C GLU A 205 -2.05 -0.69 -32.77
N LYS A 206 -2.60 -1.84 -32.37
CA LYS A 206 -3.55 -1.94 -31.25
C LYS A 206 -2.87 -2.09 -29.88
N GLN A 207 -1.57 -2.38 -29.86
CA GLN A 207 -0.83 -2.62 -28.64
C GLN A 207 -0.32 -1.30 -28.07
N LYS A 208 -0.78 -0.99 -26.86
CA LYS A 208 -0.32 0.20 -26.13
C LYS A 208 0.93 -0.15 -25.32
N ILE A 209 1.99 0.62 -25.51
CA ILE A 209 3.16 0.59 -24.61
C ILE A 209 2.71 1.12 -23.25
N ASP A 210 3.03 0.37 -22.20
CA ASP A 210 2.81 0.76 -20.81
C ASP A 210 4.16 0.71 -20.08
N PRO A 211 4.89 1.85 -20.00
CA PRO A 211 6.22 1.87 -19.40
C PRO A 211 6.21 1.52 -17.90
N TRP A 212 5.12 1.83 -17.19
CA TRP A 212 4.99 1.50 -15.77
C TRP A 212 4.80 0.00 -15.57
N ALA A 213 4.01 -0.65 -16.42
CA ALA A 213 3.85 -2.10 -16.39
C ALA A 213 5.13 -2.82 -16.85
N ALA A 214 5.81 -2.32 -17.88
CA ALA A 214 7.10 -2.82 -18.32
C ALA A 214 8.15 -2.73 -17.20
N GLU A 215 8.21 -1.60 -16.50
CA GLU A 215 9.09 -1.42 -15.34
C GLU A 215 8.80 -2.42 -14.22
N ALA A 216 7.53 -2.73 -13.95
CA ALA A 216 7.16 -3.71 -12.95
C ALA A 216 7.70 -5.12 -13.26
N ALA A 217 7.78 -5.50 -14.54
CA ALA A 217 8.42 -6.74 -14.97
C ALA A 217 9.95 -6.64 -14.91
N ALA A 218 10.52 -5.61 -15.54
CA ALA A 218 11.97 -5.39 -15.59
C ALA A 218 12.62 -5.29 -14.21
N ARG A 219 11.94 -4.69 -13.22
CA ARG A 219 12.44 -4.62 -11.84
C ARG A 219 12.64 -6.00 -11.22
N ARG A 220 11.75 -6.97 -11.50
CA ARG A 220 11.84 -8.34 -11.00
C ARG A 220 12.94 -9.11 -11.75
N LEU A 221 12.93 -9.03 -13.08
CA LEU A 221 13.95 -9.64 -13.94
C LEU A 221 15.35 -9.13 -13.62
N GLY A 222 15.52 -7.82 -13.45
CA GLY A 222 16.81 -7.22 -13.09
C GLY A 222 17.33 -7.70 -11.73
N VAL A 223 16.45 -7.91 -10.74
CA VAL A 223 16.85 -8.50 -9.44
C VAL A 223 17.25 -9.96 -9.62
N TYR A 224 16.52 -10.71 -10.45
CA TYR A 224 16.79 -12.11 -10.74
C TYR A 224 18.13 -12.31 -11.46
N TYR A 225 18.35 -11.65 -12.60
CA TYR A 225 19.58 -11.77 -13.38
C TYR A 225 20.81 -11.25 -12.63
N ARG A 226 20.65 -10.23 -11.79
CA ARG A 226 21.72 -9.76 -10.91
C ARG A 226 22.17 -10.86 -9.94
N LYS A 227 21.25 -11.63 -9.35
CA LYS A 227 21.60 -12.74 -8.46
C LYS A 227 22.35 -13.86 -9.19
N GLN A 228 22.13 -14.00 -10.50
CA GLN A 228 22.83 -14.96 -11.36
C GLN A 228 24.13 -14.41 -11.97
N ASN A 229 24.56 -13.21 -11.59
CA ASN A 229 25.71 -12.52 -12.17
C ASN A 229 25.63 -12.30 -13.69
N LYS A 230 24.42 -12.19 -14.25
CA LYS A 230 24.17 -11.91 -15.68
C LYS A 230 24.01 -10.40 -15.90
N SER A 231 25.11 -9.65 -15.89
CA SER A 231 25.11 -8.18 -16.02
C SER A 231 24.47 -7.69 -17.31
N ASP A 232 24.71 -8.40 -18.42
CA ASP A 232 24.21 -8.01 -19.74
C ASP A 232 22.68 -8.14 -19.81
N GLU A 233 22.12 -9.19 -19.18
CA GLU A 233 20.67 -9.37 -19.06
C GLU A 233 20.04 -8.31 -18.16
N VAL A 234 20.71 -7.93 -17.05
CA VAL A 234 20.27 -6.80 -16.23
C VAL A 234 20.23 -5.53 -17.07
N LYS A 235 21.28 -5.26 -17.86
CA LYS A 235 21.35 -4.08 -18.72
C LYS A 235 20.22 -4.10 -19.75
N ARG A 236 20.02 -5.21 -20.46
CA ARG A 236 18.94 -5.39 -21.47
C ARG A 236 17.56 -5.08 -20.90
N VAL A 237 17.15 -5.77 -19.83
CA VAL A 237 15.77 -5.63 -19.31
C VAL A 237 15.51 -4.23 -18.75
N ILE A 238 16.53 -3.59 -18.18
CA ILE A 238 16.41 -2.23 -17.63
C ILE A 238 16.36 -1.20 -18.75
N LEU A 239 17.19 -1.34 -19.79
CA LEU A 239 17.18 -0.45 -20.95
C LEU A 239 15.82 -0.44 -21.67
N ASN A 240 15.19 -1.61 -21.85
CA ASN A 240 13.85 -1.73 -22.44
C ASN A 240 12.81 -0.81 -21.77
N VAL A 241 12.93 -0.55 -20.46
CA VAL A 241 12.03 0.37 -19.75
C VAL A 241 12.23 1.81 -20.22
N GLY A 242 13.49 2.26 -20.36
CA GLY A 242 13.76 3.61 -20.86
C GLY A 242 13.34 3.79 -22.32
N GLU A 243 13.48 2.75 -23.15
CA GLU A 243 12.93 2.74 -24.51
C GLU A 243 11.40 2.83 -24.54
N ALA A 244 10.72 2.13 -23.61
CA ALA A 244 9.28 2.23 -23.45
C ALA A 244 8.85 3.66 -23.08
N TYR A 245 9.54 4.31 -22.13
CA TYR A 245 9.29 5.73 -21.82
C TYR A 245 9.59 6.64 -23.02
N ASN A 246 10.70 6.43 -23.73
CA ASN A 246 11.04 7.22 -24.92
C ASN A 246 9.96 7.16 -26.00
N SER A 247 9.31 6.01 -26.14
CA SER A 247 8.24 5.79 -27.11
C SER A 247 6.94 6.56 -26.82
N ILE A 248 6.76 7.08 -25.60
CA ILE A 248 5.57 7.87 -25.21
C ILE A 248 5.87 9.36 -25.01
N ILE A 249 7.14 9.78 -25.08
CA ILE A 249 7.57 11.18 -24.88
C ILE A 249 6.95 12.13 -25.91
N GLY A 250 6.77 11.70 -27.16
CA GLY A 250 6.29 12.56 -28.25
C GLY A 250 4.88 13.12 -28.06
N GLU A 251 4.09 12.54 -27.15
CA GLU A 251 2.70 12.95 -26.88
C GLU A 251 2.57 13.82 -25.61
N ALA A 252 3.68 14.09 -24.91
CA ALA A 252 3.66 14.67 -23.57
C ALA A 252 4.28 16.09 -23.51
N SER A 253 3.91 16.87 -22.49
CA SER A 253 4.50 18.20 -22.26
C SER A 253 5.95 18.10 -21.80
N ALA A 254 6.75 19.16 -21.97
CA ALA A 254 8.13 19.17 -21.49
C ALA A 254 8.22 18.90 -19.98
N LEU A 255 7.27 19.40 -19.19
CA LEU A 255 7.21 19.10 -17.75
C LEU A 255 6.98 17.59 -17.47
N GLN A 256 6.05 16.95 -18.18
CA GLN A 256 5.78 15.51 -18.03
C GLN A 256 6.99 14.67 -18.43
N VAL A 257 7.60 15.01 -19.57
CA VAL A 257 8.80 14.34 -20.08
C VAL A 257 9.95 14.47 -19.10
N SER A 258 10.15 15.66 -18.50
CA SER A 258 11.17 15.87 -17.47
C SER A 258 10.96 14.96 -16.26
N GLY A 259 9.73 14.84 -15.77
CA GLY A 259 9.39 13.93 -14.67
C GLY A 259 9.66 12.46 -15.02
N TRP A 260 9.33 12.03 -16.24
CA TRP A 260 9.61 10.67 -16.69
C TRP A 260 11.11 10.39 -16.82
N LEU A 261 11.88 11.32 -17.39
CA LEU A 261 13.34 11.17 -17.49
C LEU A 261 14.02 11.12 -16.12
N GLN A 262 13.56 11.93 -15.15
CA GLN A 262 14.05 11.85 -13.76
C GLN A 262 13.78 10.46 -13.14
N HIS A 263 12.60 9.91 -13.42
CA HIS A 263 12.24 8.57 -12.97
C HIS A 263 13.13 7.50 -13.63
N VAL A 264 13.35 7.57 -14.95
CA VAL A 264 14.25 6.67 -15.69
C VAL A 264 15.69 6.77 -15.17
N TYR A 265 16.20 7.98 -14.95
CA TYR A 265 17.51 8.21 -14.34
C TYR A 265 17.66 7.48 -12.99
N SER A 266 16.67 7.65 -12.11
CA SER A 266 16.64 6.97 -10.80
C SER A 266 16.60 5.45 -10.95
N PHE A 267 15.84 4.95 -11.93
CA PHE A 267 15.73 3.53 -12.22
C PHE A 267 17.06 2.94 -12.72
N TYR A 268 17.71 3.56 -13.72
CA TYR A 268 19.02 3.16 -14.23
C TYR A 268 20.10 3.19 -13.14
N SER A 269 20.14 4.28 -12.36
CA SER A 269 21.07 4.45 -11.25
C SER A 269 20.94 3.33 -10.21
N ARG A 270 19.72 2.96 -9.84
CA ARG A 270 19.45 1.83 -8.92
C ARG A 270 19.96 0.49 -9.46
N PHE A 271 19.96 0.34 -10.78
CA PHE A 271 20.46 -0.87 -11.44
C PHE A 271 21.96 -0.83 -11.79
N GLY A 272 22.64 0.29 -11.55
CA GLY A 272 24.09 0.44 -11.77
C GLY A 272 24.48 0.83 -13.19
N LEU A 273 23.51 1.22 -14.03
CA LEU A 273 23.70 1.66 -15.41
C LEU A 273 24.12 3.14 -15.43
N LYS A 274 25.38 3.41 -15.05
CA LYS A 274 25.86 4.78 -14.83
C LYS A 274 25.95 5.59 -16.12
N GLU A 275 26.51 4.99 -17.16
CA GLU A 275 26.71 5.64 -18.47
C GLU A 275 25.35 6.06 -19.05
N GLU A 276 24.38 5.15 -19.03
CA GLU A 276 23.02 5.39 -19.52
C GLU A 276 22.28 6.41 -18.64
N ALA A 277 22.50 6.39 -17.32
CA ALA A 277 21.93 7.39 -16.43
C ALA A 277 22.49 8.79 -16.72
N ASP A 278 23.79 8.91 -16.99
CA ASP A 278 24.41 10.19 -17.35
C ASP A 278 23.87 10.73 -18.68
N GLU A 279 23.60 9.87 -19.66
CA GLU A 279 22.92 10.27 -20.90
C GLU A 279 21.51 10.80 -20.66
N VAL A 280 20.73 10.16 -19.79
CA VAL A 280 19.40 10.65 -19.39
C VAL A 280 19.51 12.00 -18.68
N LEU A 281 20.53 12.21 -17.86
CA LEU A 281 20.77 13.47 -17.16
C LEU A 281 21.07 14.61 -18.14
N LEU A 282 21.82 14.35 -19.22
CA LEU A 282 22.04 15.33 -20.29
C LEU A 282 20.72 15.75 -20.94
N ARG A 283 19.85 14.79 -21.27
CA ARG A 283 18.51 15.07 -21.81
C ARG A 283 17.64 15.92 -20.88
N ILE A 284 17.68 15.65 -19.57
CA ILE A 284 16.97 16.47 -18.57
C ILE A 284 17.45 17.92 -18.61
N ARG A 285 18.77 18.15 -18.73
CA ARG A 285 19.35 19.51 -18.82
C ARG A 285 18.93 20.23 -20.09
N GLU A 286 18.95 19.54 -21.23
CA GLU A 286 18.51 20.09 -22.52
C GLU A 286 17.01 20.46 -22.54
N LEU A 287 16.19 19.72 -21.80
CA LEU A 287 14.76 19.97 -21.68
C LEU A 287 14.42 21.12 -20.73
N GLY A 288 15.31 21.45 -19.78
CA GLY A 288 15.12 22.47 -18.74
C GLY A 288 14.58 23.82 -19.25
N PRO A 289 15.19 24.45 -20.28
CA PRO A 289 14.69 25.70 -20.84
C PRO A 289 13.25 25.61 -21.37
N LYS A 290 12.87 24.47 -21.97
CA LYS A 290 11.50 24.25 -22.46
C LYS A 290 10.50 24.13 -21.32
N VAL A 291 10.87 23.42 -20.24
CA VAL A 291 10.05 23.33 -19.03
C VAL A 291 9.78 24.72 -18.45
N ALA A 292 10.82 25.56 -18.33
CA ALA A 292 10.68 26.92 -17.83
C ALA A 292 9.73 27.77 -18.71
N SER A 293 9.74 27.56 -20.02
CA SER A 293 8.82 28.26 -20.94
C SER A 293 7.37 27.78 -20.87
N GLU A 294 7.11 26.56 -20.41
CA GLU A 294 5.76 26.01 -20.20
C GLU A 294 5.13 26.47 -18.88
N LEU A 295 5.94 26.84 -17.88
CA LEU A 295 5.48 27.33 -16.59
C LEU A 295 5.00 28.78 -16.71
N LYS A 296 3.69 28.95 -16.95
CA LYS A 296 3.04 30.27 -16.92
C LYS A 296 2.55 30.58 -15.50
N PRO A 297 2.81 31.78 -14.96
CA PRO A 297 2.25 32.19 -13.69
C PRO A 297 0.72 32.26 -13.80
N ILE A 298 0.01 31.57 -12.91
CA ILE A 298 -1.43 31.71 -12.74
C ILE A 298 -1.65 32.67 -11.58
N SER A 299 -1.90 33.94 -11.88
CA SER A 299 -2.27 34.95 -10.89
C SER A 299 -3.78 35.19 -10.92
N HIS A 300 -4.44 35.05 -9.78
CA HIS A 300 -5.82 35.48 -9.61
C HIS A 300 -5.87 36.64 -8.62
N SER A 301 -6.33 37.80 -9.10
CA SER A 301 -6.62 38.94 -8.24
C SER A 301 -8.07 38.83 -7.77
N PHE A 302 -8.27 38.90 -6.46
CA PHE A 302 -9.60 39.05 -5.89
C PHE A 302 -9.58 40.25 -4.95
N GLU A 303 -10.61 41.07 -5.03
CA GLU A 303 -10.81 42.16 -4.09
C GLU A 303 -11.46 41.59 -2.83
N LEU A 304 -10.81 41.75 -1.68
CA LEU A 304 -11.42 41.48 -0.39
C LEU A 304 -12.21 42.72 0.04
N PRO A 305 -13.56 42.66 0.11
CA PRO A 305 -14.34 43.78 0.62
C PRO A 305 -13.92 44.05 2.06
N LYS A 306 -13.66 45.33 2.37
CA LYS A 306 -13.22 45.78 3.70
C LYS A 306 -14.17 45.30 4.80
N ASP A 307 -15.46 45.17 4.50
CA ASP A 307 -16.49 44.75 5.44
C ASP A 307 -16.34 43.29 5.88
N LYS A 308 -15.98 42.38 4.96
CA LYS A 308 -15.69 40.97 5.31
C LYS A 308 -14.44 40.84 6.17
N MET A 309 -13.46 41.71 5.94
CA MET A 309 -12.24 41.76 6.73
C MET A 309 -12.54 42.31 8.14
N ASN A 310 -13.40 43.32 8.24
CA ASN A 310 -13.86 43.86 9.51
C ASN A 310 -14.72 42.85 10.29
N GLU A 311 -15.58 42.09 9.61
CA GLU A 311 -16.39 41.01 10.19
C GLU A 311 -15.49 39.93 10.81
N TYR A 312 -14.49 39.46 10.05
CA TYR A 312 -13.49 38.49 10.53
C TYR A 312 -12.67 39.02 11.73
N ILE A 313 -12.21 40.28 11.66
CA ILE A 313 -11.50 40.91 12.78
C ILE A 313 -12.44 41.05 13.99
N SER A 314 -13.70 41.36 13.76
CA SER A 314 -14.69 41.49 14.83
C SER A 314 -14.93 40.15 15.50
N GLU A 315 -15.13 39.05 14.77
CA GLU A 315 -15.24 37.70 15.34
C GLU A 315 -14.00 37.33 16.18
N MET A 316 -12.79 37.66 15.71
CA MET A 316 -11.56 37.38 16.46
C MET A 316 -11.37 38.26 17.71
N THR A 317 -12.03 39.41 17.78
CA THR A 317 -11.80 40.40 18.84
C THR A 317 -13.01 40.65 19.75
N THR A 318 -14.17 40.12 19.39
CA THR A 318 -15.38 40.12 20.23
C THR A 318 -15.40 38.88 21.10
N GLY A 319 -14.94 39.08 22.33
CA GLY A 319 -15.08 38.16 23.44
C GLY A 319 -14.79 38.91 24.73
N ASP A 320 -15.72 38.85 25.68
CA ASP A 320 -15.44 39.20 27.07
C ASP A 320 -14.69 38.05 27.73
N LEU A 321 -13.83 38.38 28.70
CA LEU A 321 -13.03 37.43 29.47
C LEU A 321 -13.86 36.31 30.12
N GLU A 322 -15.18 36.51 30.30
CA GLU A 322 -16.10 35.51 30.87
C GLU A 322 -16.53 34.41 29.89
N ASN A 323 -16.37 34.60 28.57
CA ASN A 323 -16.71 33.58 27.55
C ASN A 323 -15.48 32.81 27.01
N TYR A 324 -14.31 32.96 27.65
CA TYR A 324 -13.14 32.13 27.35
C TYR A 324 -13.35 30.71 27.90
N THR A 325 -13.95 29.81 27.11
CA THR A 325 -13.70 28.38 27.30
C THR A 325 -12.24 28.12 26.91
N LEU A 326 -11.51 27.42 27.78
CA LEU A 326 -10.10 27.04 27.70
C LEU A 326 -9.72 26.12 26.50
N GLN A 327 -10.38 26.27 25.35
CA GLN A 327 -10.07 25.48 24.15
C GLN A 327 -9.15 26.18 23.14
N ASP A 328 -8.95 27.51 23.22
CA ASP A 328 -8.15 28.24 22.22
C ASP A 328 -7.15 29.24 22.84
N CYS A 329 -6.15 28.75 23.59
CA CYS A 329 -5.00 29.56 23.98
C CYS A 329 -3.67 28.82 23.81
N HIS A 330 -2.96 29.14 22.72
CA HIS A 330 -1.50 29.25 22.78
C HIS A 330 -1.16 30.63 23.38
N PRO A 331 -0.21 30.73 24.33
CA PRO A 331 -0.07 31.91 25.18
C PRO A 331 0.72 33.02 24.48
N ILE A 332 0.05 34.06 23.98
CA ILE A 332 0.71 35.24 23.41
C ILE A 332 0.04 36.53 23.94
N TYR A 333 0.70 37.08 24.96
CA TYR A 333 0.78 38.49 25.41
C TYR A 333 -0.49 39.29 25.81
N THR A 334 -0.45 39.72 27.08
CA THR A 334 -1.33 40.65 27.77
C THR A 334 -1.03 42.12 27.41
N ASN A 335 -1.70 42.70 26.40
CA ASN A 335 -2.10 44.13 26.39
C ASN A 335 -2.94 44.53 25.16
N LYS A 336 -4.26 44.72 25.34
CA LYS A 336 -5.23 45.05 24.26
C LYS A 336 -4.99 46.42 23.58
N THR A 337 -4.27 47.36 24.20
CA THR A 337 -4.09 48.73 23.67
C THR A 337 -2.95 48.90 22.67
N LYS A 338 -1.99 47.96 22.59
CA LYS A 338 -0.88 48.02 21.61
C LYS A 338 -1.19 47.39 20.25
N CYS A 339 -2.15 46.47 20.15
CA CYS A 339 -2.43 45.76 18.89
C CYS A 339 -3.13 46.61 17.81
N LYS A 340 -3.98 47.57 18.18
CA LYS A 340 -4.73 48.38 17.19
C LYS A 340 -3.83 49.29 16.35
N GLY A 341 -2.79 49.88 16.94
CA GLY A 341 -1.84 50.76 16.22
C GLY A 341 -0.80 50.01 15.37
N THR A 342 -0.55 48.74 15.68
CA THR A 342 0.51 47.95 15.03
C THR A 342 0.00 47.21 13.78
N ASN A 343 -1.26 46.75 13.78
CA ASN A 343 -1.87 46.10 12.63
C ASN A 343 -2.07 47.04 11.43
N PHE A 344 -2.42 48.32 11.65
CA PHE A 344 -2.56 49.27 10.55
C PHE A 344 -1.24 49.59 9.84
N ARG A 345 -0.12 49.66 10.57
CA ARG A 345 1.23 49.89 10.01
C ARG A 345 1.80 48.67 9.28
N LEU A 346 1.36 47.46 9.61
CA LEU A 346 1.78 46.23 8.92
C LEU A 346 1.11 46.08 7.56
N VAL A 347 -0.14 46.54 7.40
CA VAL A 347 -0.87 46.45 6.14
C VAL A 347 -0.35 47.43 5.08
N GLU A 348 0.17 48.60 5.46
CA GLU A 348 0.77 49.56 4.52
C GLU A 348 2.14 49.14 3.97
N LYS A 349 2.81 48.15 4.58
CA LYS A 349 4.20 47.75 4.22
C LYS A 349 4.33 46.37 3.59
N CYS A 350 3.27 45.59 3.48
CA CYS A 350 3.35 44.24 2.94
C CYS A 350 2.82 44.18 1.50
N THR A 351 3.72 44.35 0.53
CA THR A 351 3.57 43.69 -0.77
C THR A 351 3.73 42.19 -0.55
N PHE A 352 2.61 41.47 -0.49
CA PHE A 352 2.62 40.01 -0.46
C PHE A 352 2.67 39.50 -1.91
N ASP A 353 3.88 39.28 -2.41
CA ASP A 353 4.08 38.43 -3.58
C ASP A 353 3.90 36.97 -3.13
N ILE A 354 2.69 36.45 -3.34
CA ILE A 354 2.41 35.02 -3.17
C ILE A 354 2.64 34.37 -4.53
N PHE A 355 3.82 33.79 -4.72
CA PHE A 355 4.06 32.84 -5.80
C PHE A 355 3.30 31.55 -5.48
N ILE A 356 2.34 31.19 -6.35
CA ILE A 356 1.66 29.88 -6.34
C ILE A 356 2.41 28.92 -7.25
#